data_AF-A0A8S3J4Y5-F1
#
_entry.id   AF-A0A8S3J4Y5-F1
#
_cell.length_a   1.000
_cell.length_b   1.000
_cell.length_c   1.000
_cell.angle_alpha   90.00
_cell.angle_beta   90.00
_cell.angle_gamma   90.00
#
_symmetry.space_group_name_H-M   'P 1'
#
loop_
_entity.id
_entity.type
_entity.pdbx_description
1 polymer ?
#
loop_
_entity_poly.entity_id
_entity_poly.type
_entity_poly.pdbx_seq_one_letter_code
_entity_poly.pdbx_strand_id
1 'polypeptide(L)'
;MKFGPRCLLTSVCPKNACQNNGQCIPADISVSDSHYYGSKCEYRKGQLDIYLENLNIPSFLSTFFLTISNESEPQLAIMIQKLTLFQRRVTFRISIPYNLVIVELNRKYYLAAIQSISNLDLSTINPSHECLSIEILFKSTLMKMSRFQRIKFYHIPCQTNHDFNCFMDKFYLCLCTKDRHANCVEFNYDKNLQCSSKHYCANG
;
A
#
# COMPACT_ATOMS: atom_id res chain seq x y z
N MET A 1 -29.05 3.93 14.98
CA MET A 1 -27.93 3.92 15.94
C MET A 1 -26.82 4.79 15.37
N LYS A 2 -26.36 5.82 16.11
CA LYS A 2 -25.28 6.73 15.66
C LYS A 2 -23.94 6.17 16.17
N PHE A 3 -23.04 5.80 15.26
CA PHE A 3 -21.70 5.36 15.59
C PHE A 3 -20.75 6.57 15.54
N GLY A 4 -20.05 6.85 16.65
CA GLY A 4 -18.98 7.86 16.74
C GLY A 4 -17.59 7.22 16.82
N PRO A 5 -16.50 8.01 16.68
CA PRO A 5 -15.13 7.51 16.78
C PRO A 5 -14.85 6.95 18.20
N ARG A 6 -13.93 6.00 18.37
CA ARG A 6 -13.66 5.34 19.66
C ARG A 6 -12.15 5.26 19.91
N CYS A 7 -11.71 5.54 21.14
CA CYS A 7 -10.30 5.44 21.54
C CYS A 7 -10.12 4.33 22.59
N LEU A 8 -9.09 3.51 22.43
CA LEU A 8 -8.78 2.39 23.31
C LEU A 8 -7.89 2.86 24.47
N LEU A 9 -8.35 2.72 25.72
CA LEU A 9 -7.55 2.94 26.94
C LEU A 9 -7.76 1.80 27.93
N THR A 10 -6.71 1.44 28.67
CA THR A 10 -6.59 0.17 29.38
C THR A 10 -7.21 0.11 30.79
N SER A 11 -7.70 1.20 31.39
CA SER A 11 -8.35 1.05 32.72
C SER A 11 -9.17 2.21 33.27
N VAL A 12 -8.92 3.48 32.92
CA VAL A 12 -9.71 4.61 33.46
C VAL A 12 -9.86 5.70 32.41
N CYS A 13 -11.09 6.12 32.11
CA CYS A 13 -11.40 7.20 31.17
C CYS A 13 -11.38 8.56 31.88
N PRO A 14 -10.29 9.35 31.84
CA PRO A 14 -10.30 10.71 32.37
C PRO A 14 -11.31 11.60 31.63
N LYS A 15 -11.77 12.68 32.29
CA LYS A 15 -12.46 13.78 31.59
C LYS A 15 -11.51 14.31 30.52
N ASN A 16 -11.87 14.20 29.24
CA ASN A 16 -11.04 14.46 28.04
C ASN A 16 -10.13 13.30 27.56
N ALA A 17 -10.49 12.05 27.86
CA ALA A 17 -9.79 10.87 27.32
C ALA A 17 -9.78 10.80 25.78
N CYS A 18 -10.81 11.34 25.12
CA CYS A 18 -10.99 11.23 23.67
C CYS A 18 -11.35 12.59 23.06
N GLN A 19 -10.75 12.92 21.91
CA GLN A 19 -11.08 14.07 21.07
C GLN A 19 -12.06 13.67 19.95
N ASN A 20 -12.50 14.62 19.12
CA ASN A 20 -13.35 14.40 17.95
C ASN A 20 -14.68 13.66 18.25
N ASN A 21 -15.30 13.94 19.41
CA ASN A 21 -16.49 13.23 19.92
C ASN A 21 -16.25 11.71 20.11
N GLY A 22 -15.00 11.34 20.41
CA GLY A 22 -14.63 9.97 20.66
C GLY A 22 -15.28 9.42 21.93
N GLN A 23 -15.74 8.18 21.87
CA GLN A 23 -16.23 7.45 23.05
C GLN A 23 -15.10 6.60 23.64
N CYS A 24 -14.83 6.79 24.92
CA CYS A 24 -13.91 5.93 25.65
C CYS A 24 -14.58 4.58 25.89
N ILE A 25 -13.94 3.50 25.46
CA ILE A 25 -14.46 2.14 25.57
C ILE A 25 -13.48 1.24 26.35
N PRO A 26 -13.99 0.33 27.21
CA PRO A 26 -13.17 -0.67 27.88
C PRO A 26 -12.39 -1.54 26.88
N ALA A 27 -11.18 -1.97 27.27
CA ALA A 27 -10.26 -2.69 26.40
C ALA A 27 -10.79 -4.03 25.83
N ASP A 28 -11.81 -4.61 26.47
CA ASP A 28 -12.40 -5.89 26.08
C ASP A 28 -13.35 -5.81 24.86
N ILE A 29 -13.60 -4.61 24.32
CA ILE A 29 -14.47 -4.42 23.16
C ILE A 29 -13.63 -4.17 21.91
N SER A 30 -13.70 -5.09 20.94
CA SER A 30 -13.08 -4.92 19.62
C SER A 30 -13.63 -3.66 18.93
N VAL A 31 -12.74 -2.73 18.57
CA VAL A 31 -13.11 -1.47 17.93
C VAL A 31 -13.27 -1.70 16.43
N SER A 32 -14.44 -1.36 15.89
CA SER A 32 -14.66 -1.29 14.44
C SER A 32 -14.08 0.03 13.90
N ASP A 33 -13.36 -0.06 12.77
CA ASP A 33 -12.84 0.99 11.89
C ASP A 33 -13.23 2.44 12.27
N SER A 34 -12.33 3.14 12.98
CA SER A 34 -12.46 4.55 13.29
C SER A 34 -11.83 5.42 12.19
N HIS A 35 -12.51 6.52 11.84
CA HIS A 35 -11.97 7.57 10.96
C HIS A 35 -10.80 8.36 11.56
N TYR A 36 -10.43 8.08 12.81
CA TYR A 36 -9.43 8.80 13.58
C TYR A 36 -8.46 7.82 14.26
N TYR A 37 -7.24 8.27 14.51
CA TYR A 37 -6.16 7.54 15.17
C TYR A 37 -5.41 8.45 16.16
N GLY A 38 -4.49 7.87 16.92
CA GLY A 38 -3.77 8.54 18.00
C GLY A 38 -4.33 8.15 19.38
N SER A 39 -3.57 8.48 20.43
CA SER A 39 -3.87 8.07 21.80
C SER A 39 -5.21 8.60 22.33
N LYS A 40 -5.71 9.69 21.72
CA LYS A 40 -6.96 10.38 22.01
C LYS A 40 -7.85 10.52 20.77
N CYS A 41 -7.61 9.75 19.71
CA CYS A 41 -8.28 9.91 18.42
C CYS A 41 -8.19 11.34 17.85
N GLU A 42 -7.06 11.99 18.08
CA GLU A 42 -6.79 13.39 17.73
C GLU A 42 -6.56 13.58 16.23
N TYR A 43 -6.05 12.56 15.53
CA TYR A 43 -5.69 12.65 14.12
C TYR A 43 -6.72 11.96 13.23
N ARG A 44 -7.09 12.59 12.11
CA ARG A 44 -7.97 11.98 11.11
C ARG A 44 -7.16 11.08 10.18
N LYS A 45 -7.65 9.86 9.91
CA LYS A 45 -7.05 8.97 8.91
C LYS A 45 -7.26 9.53 7.51
N GLY A 46 -6.26 9.38 6.65
CA GLY A 46 -6.40 9.62 5.21
C GLY A 46 -7.34 8.59 4.58
N GLN A 47 -7.99 8.97 3.49
CA GLN A 47 -8.85 8.06 2.72
C GLN A 47 -8.27 7.89 1.32
N LEU A 48 -8.06 6.64 0.91
CA LEU A 48 -7.71 6.28 -0.46
C LEU A 48 -8.80 5.38 -1.03
N ASP A 49 -9.45 5.85 -2.07
CA ASP A 49 -10.42 5.09 -2.85
C ASP A 49 -9.77 4.62 -4.15
N ILE A 50 -9.71 3.29 -4.33
CA ILE A 50 -9.17 2.65 -5.53
C ILE A 50 -10.33 2.06 -6.34
N TYR A 51 -10.48 2.51 -7.59
CA TYR A 51 -11.41 1.95 -8.56
C TYR A 51 -10.75 0.87 -9.42
N LEU A 52 -11.42 -0.26 -9.56
CA LEU A 52 -10.96 -1.45 -10.29
C LEU A 52 -11.65 -1.53 -11.66
N GLU A 53 -11.03 -0.90 -12.66
CA GLU A 53 -11.59 -0.77 -14.00
C GLU A 53 -11.07 -1.84 -14.95
N ASN A 54 -11.97 -2.56 -15.63
CA ASN A 54 -11.63 -3.61 -16.61
C ASN A 54 -10.71 -4.72 -16.06
N LEU A 55 -10.76 -4.96 -14.74
CA LEU A 55 -10.03 -6.03 -14.06
C LEU A 55 -10.98 -7.14 -13.59
N ASN A 56 -10.48 -8.37 -13.52
CA ASN A 56 -11.19 -9.48 -12.90
C ASN A 56 -11.14 -9.32 -11.37
N ILE A 57 -12.29 -9.40 -10.70
CA ILE A 57 -12.39 -9.16 -9.25
C ILE A 57 -12.16 -10.48 -8.48
N PRO A 58 -11.05 -10.63 -7.72
CA PRO A 58 -10.81 -11.78 -6.86
C PRO A 58 -11.58 -11.69 -5.54
N SER A 59 -11.45 -12.72 -4.71
CA SER A 59 -12.02 -12.74 -3.34
C SER A 59 -11.33 -11.78 -2.38
N PHE A 60 -10.08 -11.42 -2.63
CA PHE A 60 -9.31 -10.48 -1.82
C PHE A 60 -8.26 -9.76 -2.68
N LEU A 61 -7.83 -8.59 -2.22
CA LEU A 61 -6.68 -7.89 -2.76
C LEU A 61 -5.72 -7.52 -1.62
N SER A 62 -4.44 -7.40 -1.95
CA SER A 62 -3.41 -6.90 -1.03
C SER A 62 -2.94 -5.53 -1.52
N THR A 63 -2.93 -4.54 -0.65
CA THR A 63 -2.42 -3.20 -0.95
C THR A 63 -1.17 -2.94 -0.13
N PHE A 64 -0.14 -2.48 -0.81
CA PHE A 64 1.19 -2.19 -0.30
C PHE A 64 1.39 -0.68 -0.29
N PHE A 65 1.55 -0.11 0.90
CA PHE A 65 1.84 1.30 1.11
C PHE A 65 3.32 1.43 1.44
N LEU A 66 4.08 2.06 0.54
CA LEU A 66 5.50 2.29 0.75
C LEU A 66 5.73 3.74 1.16
N THR A 67 6.47 3.92 2.25
CA THR A 67 6.97 5.20 2.71
C THR A 67 8.47 5.26 2.43
N ILE A 68 8.89 6.25 1.64
CA ILE A 68 10.28 6.45 1.24
C ILE A 68 10.77 7.71 1.95
N SER A 69 11.86 7.57 2.69
CA SER A 69 12.54 8.65 3.40
C SER A 69 14.01 8.66 3.00
N ASN A 70 14.63 9.84 2.99
CA ASN A 70 16.07 9.96 2.75
C ASN A 70 16.91 9.51 3.94
N GLU A 71 16.31 9.45 5.14
CA GLU A 71 17.02 9.21 6.40
C GLU A 71 16.85 7.79 6.94
N SER A 72 15.95 6.99 6.38
CA SER A 72 15.62 5.66 6.87
C SER A 72 15.31 4.69 5.73
N GLU A 73 15.42 3.40 6.02
CA GLU A 73 15.03 2.36 5.07
C GLU A 73 13.54 2.51 4.70
N PRO A 74 13.16 2.20 3.44
CA PRO A 74 11.77 2.24 3.02
C PRO A 74 10.89 1.39 3.93
N GLN A 75 9.80 1.97 4.42
CA GLN A 75 8.83 1.25 5.24
C GLN A 75 7.72 0.73 4.35
N LEU A 76 7.28 -0.49 4.61
CA LEU A 76 6.18 -1.13 3.89
C LEU A 76 5.07 -1.50 4.87
N ALA A 77 3.86 -1.05 4.58
CA ALA A 77 2.65 -1.51 5.26
C ALA A 77 1.75 -2.25 4.27
N ILE A 78 1.13 -3.33 4.75
CA ILE A 78 0.28 -4.20 3.95
C ILE A 78 -1.13 -4.15 4.52
N MET A 79 -2.11 -3.88 3.68
CA MET A 79 -3.53 -3.99 4.02
C MET A 79 -4.20 -4.98 3.09
N ILE A 80 -4.95 -5.93 3.65
CA ILE A 80 -5.67 -6.93 2.88
C ILE A 80 -7.16 -6.63 2.98
N GLN A 81 -7.81 -6.55 1.82
CA GLN A 81 -9.25 -6.31 1.76
C GLN A 81 -9.95 -7.47 1.07
N LYS A 82 -10.95 -8.04 1.75
CA LYS A 82 -11.89 -8.98 1.13
C LYS A 82 -12.84 -8.22 0.22
N LEU A 83 -13.07 -8.75 -0.98
CA LEU A 83 -13.96 -8.18 -1.98
C LEU A 83 -15.21 -9.04 -2.14
N THR A 84 -16.29 -8.40 -2.57
CA THR A 84 -17.49 -9.07 -3.07
C THR A 84 -17.47 -9.09 -4.60
N LEU A 85 -18.23 -9.98 -5.24
CA LEU A 85 -18.16 -10.27 -6.68
C LEU A 85 -18.33 -9.03 -7.60
N PHE A 86 -18.98 -7.98 -7.11
CA PHE A 86 -19.26 -6.75 -7.88
C PHE A 86 -18.59 -5.50 -7.29
N GLN A 87 -17.72 -5.68 -6.29
CA GLN A 87 -17.05 -4.55 -5.67
C GLN A 87 -15.96 -3.99 -6.58
N ARG A 88 -16.28 -2.84 -7.21
CA ARG A 88 -15.38 -2.10 -8.10
C ARG A 88 -14.66 -0.95 -7.43
N ARG A 89 -15.01 -0.62 -6.18
CA ARG A 89 -14.35 0.41 -5.37
C ARG A 89 -13.87 -0.19 -4.07
N VAL A 90 -12.64 0.12 -3.71
CA VAL A 90 -12.02 -0.29 -2.45
C VAL A 90 -11.55 0.94 -1.70
N THR A 91 -12.00 1.08 -0.47
CA THR A 91 -11.70 2.25 0.37
C THR A 91 -10.73 1.82 1.48
N PHE A 92 -9.58 2.46 1.53
CA PHE A 92 -8.60 2.31 2.60
C PHE A 92 -8.62 3.54 3.51
N ARG A 93 -8.65 3.31 4.82
CA ARG A 93 -8.50 4.36 5.84
C ARG A 93 -7.13 4.23 6.48
N ILE A 94 -6.24 5.16 6.17
CA ILE A 94 -4.81 5.01 6.36
C ILE A 94 -4.33 6.00 7.42
N SER A 95 -3.62 5.49 8.42
CA SER A 95 -3.04 6.30 9.53
C SER A 95 -1.56 6.64 9.30
N ILE A 96 -0.99 6.15 8.21
CA ILE A 96 0.44 6.26 7.88
C ILE A 96 0.64 7.05 6.57
N PRO A 97 1.68 7.88 6.49
CA PRO A 97 2.03 8.53 5.23
C PRO A 97 2.57 7.50 4.24
N TYR A 98 2.29 7.67 2.95
CA TYR A 98 2.85 6.83 1.89
C TYR A 98 3.29 7.68 0.69
N ASN A 99 4.33 7.22 0.01
CA ASN A 99 4.84 7.78 -1.23
C ASN A 99 4.41 6.95 -2.44
N LEU A 100 4.14 5.66 -2.26
CA LEU A 100 3.79 4.74 -3.32
C LEU A 100 2.73 3.76 -2.85
N VAL A 101 1.77 3.44 -3.73
CA VAL A 101 0.77 2.42 -3.48
C VAL A 101 0.79 1.39 -4.62
N ILE A 102 1.04 0.14 -4.27
CA ILE A 102 0.94 -1.02 -5.17
C ILE A 102 -0.22 -1.89 -4.74
N VAL A 103 -1.00 -2.38 -5.70
CA VAL A 103 -2.09 -3.34 -5.46
C VAL A 103 -1.70 -4.66 -6.10
N GLU A 104 -1.73 -5.74 -5.31
CA GLU A 104 -1.69 -7.10 -5.83
C GLU A 104 -3.12 -7.64 -5.99
N LEU A 105 -3.43 -8.04 -7.22
CA LEU A 105 -4.71 -8.58 -7.63
C LEU A 105 -4.47 -9.73 -8.60
N ASN A 106 -5.01 -10.92 -8.35
CA ASN A 106 -4.82 -12.10 -9.20
C ASN A 106 -3.33 -12.42 -9.50
N ARG A 107 -2.43 -12.27 -8.51
CA ARG A 107 -0.97 -12.45 -8.64
C ARG A 107 -0.29 -11.47 -9.61
N LYS A 108 -0.96 -10.37 -9.93
CA LYS A 108 -0.41 -9.27 -10.72
C LYS A 108 -0.32 -8.03 -9.85
N TYR A 109 0.70 -7.22 -10.10
CA TYR A 109 0.96 -5.99 -9.36
C TYR A 109 0.53 -4.80 -10.21
N TYR A 110 -0.14 -3.84 -9.60
CA TYR A 110 -0.64 -2.63 -10.24
C TYR A 110 -0.15 -1.41 -9.50
N LEU A 111 0.37 -0.43 -10.22
CA LEU A 111 0.69 0.87 -9.66
C LEU A 111 -0.60 1.68 -9.47
N ALA A 112 -1.00 1.89 -8.22
CA ALA A 112 -2.22 2.61 -7.89
C ALA A 112 -1.98 4.10 -7.65
N ALA A 113 -0.90 4.47 -6.97
CA ALA A 113 -0.61 5.87 -6.71
C ALA A 113 0.89 6.11 -6.55
N ILE A 114 1.36 7.24 -7.07
CA ILE A 114 2.65 7.85 -6.74
C ILE A 114 2.34 9.19 -6.09
N GLN A 115 2.72 9.33 -4.81
CA GLN A 115 2.72 10.54 -4.01
C GLN A 115 1.41 11.34 -4.06
N SER A 116 0.61 11.26 -3.00
CA SER A 116 -0.48 12.21 -2.81
C SER A 116 -0.23 13.15 -1.64
N ILE A 117 -0.55 14.41 -1.88
CA ILE A 117 -0.49 15.52 -0.92
C ILE A 117 -1.86 15.68 -0.22
N SER A 118 -2.89 14.96 -0.68
CA SER A 118 -4.27 15.15 -0.27
C SER A 118 -4.73 14.14 0.78
N ASN A 119 -5.63 14.55 1.68
CA ASN A 119 -6.24 13.66 2.66
C ASN A 119 -7.30 12.72 2.05
N LEU A 120 -7.64 12.90 0.77
CA LEU A 120 -8.70 12.17 0.07
C LEU A 120 -8.27 11.85 -1.36
N ASP A 121 -7.72 10.66 -1.52
CA ASP A 121 -7.14 10.22 -2.77
C ASP A 121 -8.10 9.34 -3.55
N LEU A 122 -8.24 9.67 -4.82
CA LEU A 122 -8.97 8.88 -5.78
C LEU A 122 -7.96 8.32 -6.77
N SER A 123 -7.84 7.00 -6.80
CA SER A 123 -7.00 6.25 -7.72
C SER A 123 -7.86 5.31 -8.56
N THR A 124 -7.46 5.10 -9.80
CA THR A 124 -8.05 4.08 -10.67
C THR A 124 -6.93 3.19 -11.17
N ILE A 125 -7.11 1.88 -11.03
CA ILE A 125 -6.23 0.89 -11.64
C ILE A 125 -6.97 0.11 -12.71
N ASN A 126 -6.25 -0.15 -13.80
CA ASN A 126 -6.71 -0.91 -14.96
C ASN A 126 -5.50 -1.66 -15.56
N PRO A 127 -5.67 -2.46 -16.64
CA PRO A 127 -4.56 -3.22 -17.23
C PRO A 127 -3.31 -2.41 -17.63
N SER A 128 -3.43 -1.13 -17.97
CA SER A 128 -2.25 -0.29 -18.33
C SER A 128 -1.41 0.11 -17.11
N HIS A 129 -1.92 -0.11 -15.90
CA HIS A 129 -1.21 0.14 -14.65
C HIS A 129 -0.46 -1.10 -14.14
N GLU A 130 -0.53 -2.23 -14.86
CA GLU A 130 0.16 -3.46 -14.46
C GLU A 130 1.68 -3.30 -14.51
N CYS A 131 2.34 -3.58 -13.38
CA CYS A 131 3.78 -3.67 -13.29
C CYS A 131 4.23 -5.04 -13.77
N LEU A 132 4.78 -5.12 -14.99
CA LEU A 132 5.16 -6.41 -15.59
C LEU A 132 6.37 -7.02 -14.89
N SER A 133 6.47 -8.36 -14.95
CA SER A 133 7.65 -9.07 -14.49
C SER A 133 8.85 -8.79 -15.40
N ILE A 134 10.02 -8.57 -14.80
CA ILE A 134 11.29 -8.40 -15.52
C ILE A 134 11.61 -9.61 -16.41
N GLU A 135 11.11 -10.80 -16.06
CA GLU A 135 11.29 -12.03 -16.84
C GLU A 135 10.65 -11.96 -18.22
N ILE A 136 9.57 -11.17 -18.35
CA ILE A 136 8.87 -10.94 -19.62
C ILE A 136 9.59 -9.87 -20.44
N LEU A 137 10.19 -8.88 -19.76
CA LEU A 137 10.82 -7.72 -20.38
C LEU A 137 12.24 -8.02 -20.86
N PHE A 138 12.95 -8.90 -20.17
CA PHE A 138 14.35 -9.21 -20.45
C PHE A 138 14.50 -10.41 -21.39
N LYS A 139 15.49 -10.31 -22.27
CA LYS A 139 15.96 -11.45 -23.05
C LYS A 139 16.55 -12.52 -22.12
N SER A 140 16.46 -13.78 -22.53
CA SER A 140 16.95 -14.93 -21.75
C SER A 140 18.42 -14.82 -21.32
N THR A 141 19.26 -14.12 -22.08
CA THR A 141 20.65 -13.83 -21.73
C THR A 141 20.80 -12.95 -20.49
N LEU A 142 19.98 -11.90 -20.36
CA LEU A 142 19.99 -11.03 -19.17
C LEU A 142 19.45 -11.77 -17.95
N MET A 143 18.46 -12.65 -18.13
CA MET A 143 17.90 -13.44 -17.03
C MET A 143 18.89 -14.45 -16.44
N LYS A 144 19.91 -14.89 -17.19
CA LYS A 144 21.00 -15.74 -16.71
C LYS A 144 22.02 -15.00 -15.83
N MET A 145 22.03 -13.66 -15.86
CA MET A 145 22.96 -12.88 -15.06
C MET A 145 22.57 -12.88 -13.59
N SER A 146 23.55 -12.65 -12.71
CA SER A 146 23.28 -12.46 -11.29
C SER A 146 22.43 -11.20 -11.05
N ARG A 147 21.71 -11.15 -9.92
CA ARG A 147 20.86 -10.01 -9.55
C ARG A 147 21.61 -8.67 -9.64
N PHE A 148 22.82 -8.60 -9.09
CA PHE A 148 23.62 -7.37 -9.08
C PHE A 148 24.05 -6.93 -10.49
N GLN A 149 24.30 -7.87 -11.39
CA GLN A 149 24.58 -7.57 -12.79
C GLN A 149 23.32 -7.07 -13.51
N ARG A 150 22.17 -7.70 -13.27
CA ARG A 150 20.89 -7.32 -13.91
C ARG A 150 20.47 -5.90 -13.58
N ILE A 151 20.68 -5.44 -12.35
CA ILE A 151 20.32 -4.06 -11.92
C ILE A 151 20.94 -3.01 -12.86
N LYS A 152 22.14 -3.25 -13.39
CA LYS A 152 22.78 -2.32 -14.34
C LYS A 152 21.96 -2.11 -15.61
N PHE A 153 21.08 -3.05 -15.96
CA PHE A 153 20.25 -3.05 -17.16
C PHE A 153 18.80 -2.64 -16.90
N TYR A 154 18.44 -2.27 -15.66
CA TYR A 154 17.05 -1.94 -15.30
C TYR A 154 16.52 -0.68 -15.97
N HIS A 155 17.38 0.15 -16.55
CA HIS A 155 16.96 1.28 -17.38
C HIS A 155 16.41 0.85 -18.75
N ILE A 156 16.78 -0.34 -19.27
CA ILE A 156 16.42 -0.79 -20.62
C ILE A 156 14.90 -0.85 -20.84
N PRO A 157 14.08 -1.44 -19.95
CA PRO A 157 12.63 -1.50 -20.14
C PRO A 157 12.01 -0.10 -20.28
N CYS A 158 12.42 0.85 -19.43
CA CYS A 158 11.93 2.23 -19.45
C CYS A 158 12.36 3.01 -20.71
N GLN A 159 13.48 2.62 -21.32
CA GLN A 159 13.93 3.23 -22.58
C GLN A 159 13.26 2.64 -23.82
N THR A 160 12.85 1.37 -23.74
CA THR A 160 12.32 0.62 -24.89
C THR A 160 10.81 0.80 -25.05
N ASN A 161 10.09 1.00 -23.94
CA ASN A 161 8.64 1.17 -23.95
C ASN A 161 8.24 2.44 -23.19
N HIS A 162 7.72 3.43 -23.92
CA HIS A 162 7.37 4.75 -23.41
C HIS A 162 6.11 4.77 -22.54
N ASP A 163 5.19 3.82 -22.75
CA ASP A 163 3.92 3.75 -22.01
C ASP A 163 4.07 2.95 -20.71
N PHE A 164 5.29 2.52 -20.40
CA PHE A 164 5.57 1.60 -19.32
C PHE A 164 5.85 2.35 -18.02
N ASN A 165 4.99 2.17 -17.02
CA ASN A 165 5.06 2.92 -15.77
C ASN A 165 5.93 2.24 -14.70
N CYS A 166 5.93 0.90 -14.65
CA CYS A 166 6.59 0.15 -13.59
C CYS A 166 6.85 -1.32 -13.96
N PHE A 167 7.82 -1.95 -13.31
CA PHE A 167 8.06 -3.40 -13.38
C PHE A 167 8.51 -3.98 -12.05
N MET A 168 8.41 -5.31 -11.96
CA MET A 168 8.80 -6.11 -10.81
C MET A 168 9.95 -7.05 -11.17
N ASP A 169 11.01 -7.02 -10.37
CA ASP A 169 11.94 -8.14 -10.20
C ASP A 169 11.63 -8.81 -8.85
N LYS A 170 12.18 -10.00 -8.60
CA LYS A 170 11.94 -10.78 -7.38
C LYS A 170 12.10 -9.99 -6.06
N PHE A 171 12.95 -8.97 -6.05
CA PHE A 171 13.24 -8.17 -4.85
C PHE A 171 13.09 -6.67 -5.06
N TYR A 172 12.71 -6.22 -6.26
CA TYR A 172 12.70 -4.81 -6.60
C TYR A 172 11.42 -4.44 -7.33
N LEU A 173 10.82 -3.36 -6.89
CA LEU A 173 9.81 -2.63 -7.63
C LEU A 173 10.50 -1.43 -8.27
N CYS A 174 10.37 -1.30 -9.58
CA CYS A 174 10.99 -0.23 -10.34
C CYS A 174 9.91 0.63 -11.00
N LEU A 175 10.06 1.95 -10.89
CA LEU A 175 9.25 2.95 -11.57
C LEU A 175 10.04 3.53 -12.73
N CYS A 176 9.39 3.70 -13.87
CA CYS A 176 9.98 4.40 -15.01
C CYS A 176 9.68 5.90 -14.89
N THR A 177 10.73 6.72 -14.88
CA THR A 177 10.59 8.18 -14.87
C THR A 177 10.34 8.71 -16.28
N LYS A 178 9.88 9.97 -16.35
CA LYS A 178 9.74 10.68 -17.64
C LYS A 178 11.06 10.76 -18.42
N ASP A 179 12.18 10.82 -17.70
CA ASP A 179 13.53 10.83 -18.29
C ASP A 179 14.03 9.43 -18.67
N ARG A 180 13.15 8.41 -18.65
CA ARG A 180 13.43 7.02 -19.02
C ARG A 180 14.49 6.35 -18.13
N HIS A 181 14.59 6.80 -16.87
CA HIS A 181 15.38 6.13 -15.85
C HIS A 181 14.48 5.18 -15.06
N ALA A 182 15.04 4.07 -14.61
CA ALA A 182 14.38 3.21 -13.64
C ALA A 182 14.78 3.64 -12.23
N ASN A 183 13.79 4.00 -11.41
CA ASN A 183 13.96 4.22 -9.98
C ASN A 183 13.42 3.01 -9.22
N CYS A 184 14.31 2.26 -8.57
CA CYS A 184 13.99 0.98 -7.98
C CYS A 184 14.11 1.02 -6.46
N VAL A 185 13.11 0.44 -5.79
CA VAL A 185 13.09 0.25 -4.33
C VAL A 185 13.05 -1.23 -4.01
N GLU A 186 13.70 -1.64 -2.91
CA GLU A 186 13.58 -3.01 -2.44
C GLU A 186 12.12 -3.30 -2.07
N PHE A 187 11.57 -4.34 -2.69
CA PHE A 187 10.21 -4.80 -2.50
C PHE A 187 10.27 -6.30 -2.26
N ASN A 188 10.37 -6.68 -0.99
CA ASN A 188 10.45 -8.08 -0.58
C ASN A 188 9.20 -8.44 0.22
N TYR A 189 8.28 -9.16 -0.41
CA TYR A 189 7.04 -9.62 0.20
C TYR A 189 7.29 -10.49 1.45
N ASP A 190 8.22 -11.44 1.37
CA ASP A 190 8.46 -12.44 2.41
C ASP A 190 9.06 -11.84 3.69
N LYS A 191 9.93 -10.84 3.57
CA LYS A 191 10.51 -10.15 4.73
C LYS A 191 9.46 -9.35 5.51
N ASN A 192 8.43 -8.84 4.84
CA ASN A 192 7.49 -7.86 5.40
C ASN A 192 6.19 -8.46 5.96
N LEU A 193 6.01 -9.78 5.85
CA LEU A 193 4.89 -10.51 6.49
C LEU A 193 5.15 -10.88 7.95
N GLN A 194 6.33 -10.57 8.48
CA GLN A 194 6.64 -10.80 9.89
C GLN A 194 5.86 -9.82 10.75
N CYS A 195 4.65 -10.22 11.14
CA CYS A 195 3.91 -9.56 12.19
C CYS A 195 4.73 -9.63 13.48
N SER A 196 5.18 -8.48 13.99
CA SER A 196 5.92 -8.42 15.25
C SER A 196 5.01 -8.91 16.38
N SER A 197 5.31 -10.08 16.91
CA SER A 197 4.54 -10.84 17.91
C SER A 197 4.27 -10.12 19.24
N LYS A 198 4.70 -8.86 19.38
CA LYS A 198 4.49 -8.01 20.56
C LYS A 198 3.38 -6.95 20.38
N HIS A 199 2.92 -6.72 19.15
CA HIS A 199 1.80 -5.85 18.88
C HIS A 199 0.88 -6.56 17.89
N TYR A 200 -0.32 -6.91 18.35
CA TYR A 200 -1.46 -7.19 17.47
C TYR A 200 -1.42 -6.22 16.30
N CYS A 201 -1.57 -6.73 15.07
CA CYS A 201 -1.48 -5.96 13.83
C CYS A 201 -2.02 -4.55 14.03
N ALA A 202 -1.12 -3.57 14.12
CA ALA A 202 -1.54 -2.18 14.25
C ALA A 202 -2.32 -1.88 12.98
N ASN A 203 -3.60 -1.51 13.14
CA ASN A 203 -4.64 -1.38 12.11
C ASN A 203 -5.52 -2.62 11.94
N GLY A 204 -6.39 -2.85 12.93
CA GLY A 204 -7.77 -3.29 12.72
C GLY A 204 -8.72 -2.11 12.93
#